data_AF-A0AAU9XAI3-F1
#
_entry.id   AF-A0AAU9XAI3-F1
#
_cell.length_a   1.000
_cell.length_b   1.000
_cell.length_c   1.000
_cell.angle_alpha   90.00
_cell.angle_beta   90.00
_cell.angle_gamma   90.00
#
_symmetry.space_group_name_H-M   'P 1'
#
loop_
_entity.id
_entity.type
_entity.pdbx_description
1 polymer ?
#
loop_
_entity_poly.entity_id
_entity_poly.type
_entity_poly.pdbx_seq_one_letter_code
_entity_poly.pdbx_strand_id
1 'polypeptide(L)'
;SKPLLTCSGLVISEKEGDGQYTSGVLLNALSAFWNSFYDFCTSGKDERVLVIRHDLQVAEWQAIVRTTVKRYQQVGLIPIKLGEAFTTAFLFGEEAVKEYLLLESFLAYLTSDERELVNLSLNGKLDKEKENEWLNLLERFNCETVPKAKQVKDVVLEIAHKEFIQTPRYIVDS
;
A
#
# COMPACT_ATOMS: atom_id res chain seq x y z
N SER A 1 13.12 -0.83 31.83
CA SER A 1 12.53 -1.42 30.63
C SER A 1 11.28 -0.64 30.29
N LYS A 2 11.26 0.09 29.17
CA LYS A 2 10.07 0.79 28.67
C LYS A 2 9.49 -0.04 27.52
N PRO A 3 8.17 -0.30 27.48
CA PRO A 3 7.56 -1.06 26.39
C PRO A 3 7.62 -0.23 25.11
N LEU A 4 8.12 -0.81 24.03
CA LEU A 4 8.07 -0.24 22.69
C LEU A 4 6.98 -0.97 21.91
N LEU A 5 5.86 -0.24 21.77
CA LEU A 5 4.74 -0.36 20.84
C LEU A 5 3.91 -1.65 20.83
N THR A 6 2.65 -1.46 21.23
CA THR A 6 1.52 -2.36 21.05
C THR A 6 0.61 -1.81 19.96
N CYS A 7 0.54 -2.45 18.80
CA CYS A 7 -0.72 -2.54 18.06
C CYS A 7 -1.42 -3.80 18.60
N SER A 8 -2.33 -3.58 19.57
CA SER A 8 -3.29 -4.55 20.13
C SER A 8 -2.94 -6.04 19.96
N GLY A 9 -1.85 -6.49 20.61
CA GLY A 9 -1.59 -7.92 20.82
C GLY A 9 -0.14 -8.39 20.77
N LEU A 10 0.78 -7.67 20.15
CA LEU A 10 2.18 -8.13 20.04
C LEU A 10 3.12 -7.25 20.87
N VAL A 11 3.64 -7.79 21.98
CA VAL A 11 4.71 -7.18 22.78
C VAL A 11 6.03 -7.84 22.37
N ILE A 12 6.88 -7.13 21.62
CA ILE A 12 8.26 -7.59 21.38
C ILE A 12 9.14 -7.02 22.49
N SER A 13 9.50 -7.87 23.46
CA SER A 13 10.53 -7.54 24.46
C SER A 13 11.86 -8.13 24.04
N GLU A 14 12.85 -7.27 23.79
CA GLU A 14 14.25 -7.66 23.59
C GLU A 14 14.79 -8.12 24.96
N LYS A 15 14.89 -9.45 25.17
CA LYS A 15 15.74 -9.98 26.24
C LYS A 15 17.14 -10.13 25.68
N GLU A 16 18.08 -9.37 26.22
CA GLU A 16 19.52 -9.66 26.08
C GLU A 16 19.77 -11.02 26.73
N GLY A 17 19.85 -12.06 25.90
CA GLY A 17 20.10 -13.43 26.28
C GLY A 17 20.96 -14.07 25.20
N ASP A 18 22.02 -14.71 25.66
CA ASP A 18 23.16 -15.24 24.92
C ASP A 18 22.80 -16.09 23.69
N GLY A 19 23.73 -16.08 22.73
CA GLY A 19 23.78 -16.76 21.44
C GLY A 19 22.70 -17.78 21.03
N GLN A 20 22.25 -17.61 19.78
CA GLN A 20 22.03 -18.70 18.81
C GLN A 20 20.64 -19.38 18.72
N TYR A 21 19.64 -18.97 19.51
CA TYR A 21 18.22 -19.36 19.32
C TYR A 21 17.33 -18.26 18.70
N THR A 22 17.94 -17.15 18.28
CA THR A 22 17.23 -15.88 18.06
C THR A 22 16.75 -15.65 16.62
N SER A 23 17.25 -16.38 15.61
CA SER A 23 16.89 -16.09 14.21
C SER A 23 15.49 -16.59 13.83
N GLY A 24 15.14 -17.83 14.18
CA GLY A 24 13.85 -18.42 13.82
C GLY A 24 12.67 -17.79 14.55
N VAL A 25 12.82 -17.53 15.85
CA VAL A 25 11.78 -16.88 16.66
C VAL A 25 11.57 -15.43 16.22
N LEU A 26 12.65 -14.68 15.96
CA LEU A 26 12.56 -13.31 15.44
C LEU A 26 11.93 -13.27 14.05
N LEU A 27 12.32 -14.18 13.16
CA LEU A 27 11.74 -14.27 11.82
C LEU A 27 10.24 -14.60 11.86
N ASN A 28 9.83 -15.49 12.76
CA ASN A 28 8.42 -15.82 12.96
C ASN A 28 7.64 -14.62 13.53
N ALA A 29 8.18 -13.92 14.53
CA ALA A 29 7.57 -12.73 15.10
C ALA A 29 7.43 -11.59 14.08
N LEU A 30 8.48 -11.35 13.28
CA LEU A 30 8.43 -10.39 12.18
C LEU A 30 7.39 -10.82 11.14
N SER A 31 7.37 -12.09 10.73
CA SER A 31 6.40 -12.59 9.76
C SER A 31 4.96 -12.41 10.25
N ALA A 32 4.69 -12.70 11.53
CA ALA A 32 3.40 -12.47 12.15
C ALA A 32 3.02 -10.98 12.15
N PHE A 33 3.94 -10.11 12.55
CA PHE A 33 3.75 -8.66 12.48
C PHE A 33 3.38 -8.20 11.07
N TRP A 34 4.10 -8.65 10.04
CA TRP A 34 3.83 -8.23 8.66
C TRP A 34 2.51 -8.76 8.12
N ASN A 35 2.13 -9.98 8.46
CA ASN A 35 0.81 -10.50 8.11
C ASN A 35 -0.30 -9.63 8.72
N SER A 36 -0.20 -9.31 10.02
CA SER A 36 -1.14 -8.39 10.65
C SER A 36 -1.11 -6.99 10.03
N PHE A 37 0.08 -6.45 9.75
CA PHE A 37 0.22 -5.16 9.07
C PHE A 37 -0.48 -5.15 7.71
N TYR A 38 -0.32 -6.20 6.89
CA TYR A 38 -1.00 -6.27 5.60
C TYR A 38 -2.51 -6.35 5.76
N ASP A 39 -3.01 -7.14 6.71
CA ASP A 39 -4.44 -7.32 6.92
C ASP A 39 -5.11 -6.06 7.47
N PHE A 40 -4.40 -5.32 8.32
CA PHE A 40 -4.99 -4.19 9.06
C PHE A 40 -4.64 -2.83 8.49
N CYS A 41 -3.46 -2.65 7.89
CA CYS A 41 -2.93 -1.34 7.50
C CYS A 41 -2.79 -1.17 5.99
N THR A 42 -3.16 -2.18 5.19
CA THR A 42 -3.05 -2.10 3.73
C THR A 42 -4.30 -2.63 3.02
N SER A 43 -4.54 -2.12 1.81
CA SER A 43 -5.59 -2.61 0.90
C SER A 43 -4.96 -3.01 -0.43
N GLY A 44 -5.68 -3.80 -1.22
CA GLY A 44 -5.29 -4.21 -2.57
C GLY A 44 -5.26 -5.71 -2.77
N LYS A 45 -5.15 -6.13 -4.04
CA LYS A 45 -5.22 -7.54 -4.43
C LYS A 45 -3.83 -8.18 -4.49
N ASP A 46 -3.10 -7.93 -5.58
CA ASP A 46 -1.77 -8.49 -5.82
C ASP A 46 -0.70 -7.58 -5.22
N GLU A 47 -0.84 -6.28 -5.44
CA GLU A 47 -0.11 -5.22 -4.74
C GLU A 47 -0.95 -4.62 -3.61
N ARG A 48 -0.25 -4.18 -2.55
CA ARG A 48 -0.83 -3.59 -1.36
C ARG A 48 -0.35 -2.16 -1.19
N VAL A 49 -1.27 -1.27 -0.83
CA VAL A 49 -0.98 0.12 -0.50
C VAL A 49 -1.45 0.41 0.92
N LEU A 50 -0.73 1.29 1.60
CA LEU A 50 -1.09 1.77 2.93
C LEU A 50 -2.48 2.42 2.94
N VAL A 51 -3.27 2.09 3.95
CA VAL A 51 -4.56 2.74 4.21
C VAL A 51 -4.44 3.59 5.46
N ILE A 52 -4.78 4.88 5.35
CA ILE A 52 -4.87 5.75 6.52
C ILE A 52 -5.99 5.21 7.42
N ARG A 53 -5.64 5.02 8.68
CA ARG A 53 -6.53 4.53 9.73
C ARG A 53 -6.81 5.64 10.73
N HIS A 54 -8.08 5.82 11.07
CA HIS A 54 -8.49 6.83 12.04
C HIS A 54 -8.02 6.54 13.47
N ASP A 55 -7.75 5.27 13.78
CA ASP A 55 -7.28 4.80 15.08
C ASP A 55 -5.75 4.72 15.21
N LEU A 56 -5.01 4.99 14.13
CA LEU A 56 -3.54 5.09 14.14
C LEU A 56 -3.11 6.54 14.02
N GLN A 57 -2.32 7.01 14.99
CA GLN A 57 -1.76 8.35 15.00
C GLN A 57 -0.28 8.32 14.57
N VAL A 58 0.33 9.49 14.56
CA VAL A 58 1.74 9.69 14.16
C VAL A 58 2.68 8.69 14.84
N ALA A 59 2.52 8.44 16.14
CA ALA A 59 3.42 7.58 16.90
C ALA A 59 3.38 6.11 16.43
N GLU A 60 2.20 5.59 16.12
CA GLU A 60 2.01 4.23 15.58
C GLU A 60 2.55 4.12 14.16
N TRP A 61 2.32 5.12 13.31
CA TRP A 61 2.85 5.14 11.95
C TRP A 61 4.37 5.18 11.93
N GLN A 62 4.98 6.06 12.73
CA GLN A 62 6.43 6.11 12.87
C GLN A 62 7.01 4.79 13.41
N ALA A 63 6.28 4.08 14.27
CA ALA A 63 6.70 2.77 14.77
C ALA A 63 6.74 1.71 13.68
N ILE A 64 5.71 1.69 12.83
CA ILE A 64 5.65 0.81 11.66
C ILE A 64 6.84 1.11 10.74
N VAL A 65 7.06 2.40 10.39
CA VAL A 65 8.18 2.83 9.54
C VAL A 65 9.53 2.42 10.13
N ARG A 66 9.78 2.68 11.42
CA ARG A 66 11.02 2.26 12.11
C ARG A 66 11.21 0.74 12.06
N THR A 67 10.14 -0.03 12.20
CA THR A 67 10.17 -1.50 12.11
C THR A 67 10.51 -1.96 10.69
N THR A 68 9.95 -1.30 9.66
CA THR A 68 10.30 -1.54 8.25
C THR A 68 11.78 -1.32 8.00
N VAL A 69 12.32 -0.16 8.44
CA VAL A 69 13.73 0.20 8.23
C VAL A 69 14.65 -0.75 8.99
N LYS A 70 14.36 -1.06 10.26
CA LYS A 70 15.16 -2.00 11.06
C LYS A 70 15.20 -3.38 10.41
N ARG A 71 14.07 -3.87 9.87
CA ARG A 71 14.03 -5.13 9.12
C ARG A 71 14.91 -5.09 7.88
N TYR A 72 14.77 -4.03 7.08
CA TYR A 72 15.59 -3.88 5.86
C TYR A 72 17.08 -3.89 6.19
N GLN A 73 17.49 -3.17 7.24
CA GLN A 73 18.87 -3.13 7.70
C GLN A 73 19.38 -4.48 8.22
N GLN A 74 18.52 -5.27 8.90
CA GLN A 74 18.93 -6.53 9.52
C GLN A 74 18.94 -7.72 8.57
N VAL A 75 17.99 -7.80 7.65
CA VAL A 75 17.80 -8.98 6.78
C VAL A 75 17.70 -8.66 5.29
N GLY A 76 17.80 -7.39 4.88
CA GLY A 76 17.74 -6.97 3.48
C GLY A 76 16.37 -7.12 2.82
N LEU A 77 15.31 -7.34 3.62
CA LEU A 77 13.97 -7.63 3.11
C LEU A 77 13.01 -6.47 3.35
N ILE A 78 12.43 -5.97 2.26
CA ILE A 78 11.27 -5.06 2.25
C ILE A 78 9.99 -5.92 2.34
N PRO A 79 8.88 -5.41 2.91
CA PRO A 79 7.59 -6.10 2.85
C PRO A 79 7.18 -6.38 1.38
N ILE A 80 7.21 -7.66 0.99
CA ILE A 80 7.11 -8.16 -0.40
C ILE A 80 5.83 -7.72 -1.14
N LYS A 81 4.74 -7.40 -0.43
CA LYS A 81 3.45 -7.12 -1.07
C LYS A 81 3.19 -5.62 -1.30
N LEU A 82 4.06 -4.73 -0.82
CA LEU A 82 3.85 -3.30 -1.03
C LEU A 82 3.99 -2.96 -2.51
N GLY A 83 3.08 -2.13 -3.02
CA GLY A 83 3.06 -1.79 -4.43
C GLY A 83 4.36 -1.12 -4.90
N GLU A 84 4.78 -1.43 -6.13
CA GLU A 84 6.09 -1.00 -6.63
C GLU A 84 6.16 0.51 -6.82
N ALA A 85 5.08 1.13 -7.32
CA ALA A 85 4.98 2.59 -7.42
C ALA A 85 5.08 3.28 -6.06
N PHE A 86 4.37 2.76 -5.04
CA PHE A 86 4.45 3.29 -3.67
C PHE A 86 5.85 3.12 -3.08
N THR A 87 6.45 1.93 -3.24
CA THR A 87 7.78 1.63 -2.72
C THR A 87 8.85 2.50 -3.38
N THR A 88 8.71 2.74 -4.69
CA THR A 88 9.59 3.64 -5.45
C THR A 88 9.47 5.07 -4.94
N ALA A 89 8.25 5.59 -4.75
CA ALA A 89 8.02 6.90 -4.17
C ALA A 89 8.61 7.02 -2.76
N PHE A 90 8.39 6.01 -1.93
CA PHE A 90 8.85 5.97 -0.54
C PHE A 90 10.38 5.97 -0.42
N LEU A 91 11.08 5.25 -1.29
CA LEU A 91 12.54 5.10 -1.21
C LEU A 91 13.31 6.17 -1.98
N PHE A 92 12.78 6.62 -3.12
CA PHE A 92 13.51 7.42 -4.11
C PHE A 92 12.85 8.75 -4.44
N GLY A 93 11.71 9.07 -3.82
CA GLY A 93 10.95 10.28 -4.11
C GLY A 93 9.87 10.07 -5.16
N GLU A 94 8.86 10.92 -5.12
CA GLU A 94 7.69 10.90 -6.01
C GLU A 94 8.09 11.03 -7.50
N GLU A 95 9.10 11.85 -7.78
CA GLU A 95 9.65 12.10 -9.11
C GLU A 95 10.28 10.87 -9.76
N ALA A 96 10.62 9.84 -8.97
CA ALA A 96 11.17 8.58 -9.48
C ALA A 96 10.08 7.65 -10.05
N VAL A 97 8.80 7.91 -9.75
CA VAL A 97 7.68 7.07 -10.21
C VAL A 97 7.28 7.44 -11.64
N LYS A 98 7.45 6.48 -12.55
CA LYS A 98 7.07 6.64 -13.96
C LYS A 98 5.59 6.30 -14.16
N GLU A 99 4.94 6.94 -15.13
CA GLU A 99 3.50 6.70 -15.41
C GLU A 99 3.16 5.22 -15.65
N TYR A 100 3.98 4.50 -16.41
CA TYR A 100 3.72 3.08 -16.69
C TYR A 100 3.74 2.26 -15.41
N LEU A 101 4.69 2.54 -14.52
CA LEU A 101 4.84 1.85 -13.24
C LEU A 101 3.64 2.15 -12.34
N LEU A 102 3.21 3.41 -12.29
CA LEU A 102 2.03 3.83 -11.55
C LEU A 102 0.77 3.11 -12.04
N LEU A 103 0.59 3.00 -13.36
CA LEU A 103 -0.54 2.31 -13.96
C LEU A 103 -0.50 0.80 -13.68
N GLU A 104 0.65 0.15 -13.85
CA GLU A 104 0.84 -1.28 -13.57
C GLU A 104 0.53 -1.59 -12.10
N SER A 105 1.09 -0.81 -11.17
CA SER A 105 0.80 -0.91 -9.74
C SER A 105 -0.68 -0.71 -9.42
N PHE A 106 -1.33 0.28 -10.05
CA PHE A 106 -2.76 0.50 -9.87
C PHE A 106 -3.58 -0.70 -10.34
N LEU A 107 -3.30 -1.25 -11.52
CA LEU A 107 -3.98 -2.44 -12.01
C LEU A 107 -3.75 -3.64 -11.08
N ALA A 108 -2.54 -3.81 -10.54
CA ALA A 108 -2.21 -4.89 -9.59
C ALA A 108 -2.94 -4.76 -8.24
N TYR A 109 -3.27 -3.55 -7.81
CA TYR A 109 -4.05 -3.28 -6.61
C TYR A 109 -5.54 -3.63 -6.75
N LEU A 110 -6.11 -3.40 -7.93
CA LEU A 110 -7.54 -3.63 -8.18
C LEU A 110 -7.93 -5.12 -8.12
N THR A 111 -9.20 -5.38 -7.83
CA THR A 111 -9.77 -6.73 -8.02
C THR A 111 -9.75 -7.11 -9.49
N SER A 112 -9.94 -8.40 -9.80
CA SER A 112 -9.97 -8.88 -11.20
C SER A 112 -11.01 -8.13 -12.03
N ASP A 113 -12.21 -7.95 -11.49
CA ASP A 113 -13.33 -7.29 -12.18
C ASP A 113 -13.07 -5.79 -12.36
N GLU A 114 -12.54 -5.13 -11.34
CA GLU A 114 -12.15 -3.71 -11.42
C GLU A 114 -11.02 -3.48 -12.42
N ARG A 115 -10.04 -4.38 -12.46
CA ARG A 115 -8.94 -4.34 -13.42
C ARG A 115 -9.45 -4.51 -14.85
N GLU A 116 -10.41 -5.41 -15.06
CA GLU A 116 -11.07 -5.57 -16.36
C GLU A 116 -11.80 -4.28 -16.75
N LEU A 117 -12.57 -3.68 -15.84
CA LEU A 117 -13.27 -2.42 -16.08
C LEU A 117 -12.34 -1.28 -16.49
N VAL A 118 -11.22 -1.11 -15.77
CA VAL A 118 -10.21 -0.10 -16.13
C VAL A 118 -9.64 -0.37 -17.52
N ASN A 119 -9.32 -1.62 -17.84
CA ASN A 119 -8.81 -1.97 -19.16
C ASN A 119 -9.83 -1.72 -20.28
N LEU A 120 -11.11 -2.08 -20.08
CA LEU A 120 -12.18 -1.78 -21.03
C LEU A 120 -12.34 -0.27 -21.23
N SER A 121 -12.31 0.50 -20.14
CA SER A 121 -12.38 1.96 -20.15
C SER A 121 -11.22 2.59 -20.94
N LEU A 122 -9.98 2.17 -20.67
CA LEU A 122 -8.78 2.65 -21.37
C LEU A 122 -8.81 2.35 -22.87
N ASN A 123 -9.47 1.25 -23.27
CA ASN A 123 -9.60 0.85 -24.67
C ASN A 123 -10.86 1.41 -25.35
N GLY A 124 -11.72 2.15 -24.63
CA GLY A 124 -12.98 2.67 -25.15
C GLY A 124 -13.99 1.58 -25.51
N LYS A 125 -13.99 0.46 -24.77
CA LYS A 125 -14.79 -0.75 -25.03
C LYS A 125 -15.85 -1.03 -23.95
N LEU A 126 -16.22 -0.03 -23.15
CA LEU A 126 -17.30 -0.19 -22.18
C LEU A 126 -18.64 -0.33 -22.91
N ASP A 127 -19.43 -1.31 -22.50
CA ASP A 127 -20.84 -1.40 -22.86
C ASP A 127 -21.71 -0.70 -21.80
N LYS A 128 -23.02 -0.63 -22.03
CA LYS A 128 -23.97 0.07 -21.13
C LYS A 128 -24.04 -0.51 -19.72
N GLU A 129 -23.80 -1.80 -19.55
CA GLU A 129 -23.82 -2.45 -18.24
C GLU A 129 -22.54 -2.08 -17.48
N LYS A 130 -21.40 -2.21 -18.17
CA LYS A 130 -20.07 -1.87 -17.67
C LYS A 130 -19.86 -0.38 -17.44
N GLU A 131 -20.59 0.50 -18.13
CA GLU A 131 -20.59 1.94 -17.85
C GLU A 131 -21.05 2.25 -16.42
N ASN A 132 -22.11 1.59 -15.93
CA ASN A 132 -22.56 1.80 -14.55
C ASN A 132 -21.56 1.26 -13.52
N GLU A 133 -20.98 0.08 -13.79
CA GLU A 133 -19.92 -0.48 -12.94
C GLU A 133 -18.68 0.43 -12.90
N TRP A 134 -18.31 1.02 -14.03
CA TRP A 134 -17.23 1.98 -14.14
C TRP A 134 -17.49 3.25 -13.30
N LEU A 135 -18.71 3.79 -13.34
CA LEU A 135 -19.09 4.94 -12.52
C LEU A 135 -19.01 4.63 -11.02
N ASN A 136 -19.49 3.45 -10.60
CA ASN A 136 -19.38 3.00 -9.21
C ASN A 136 -17.90 2.85 -8.78
N LEU A 137 -17.03 2.39 -9.70
CA LEU A 137 -15.60 2.30 -9.44
C LEU A 137 -14.95 3.68 -9.28
N LEU A 138 -15.32 4.65 -10.11
CA LEU A 138 -14.86 6.04 -9.98
C LEU A 138 -15.33 6.65 -8.65
N GLU A 139 -16.59 6.44 -8.28
CA GLU A 139 -17.15 6.90 -7.01
C GLU A 139 -16.40 6.31 -5.81
N ARG A 140 -16.03 5.02 -5.85
CA ARG A 140 -15.22 4.37 -4.81
C ARG A 140 -13.91 5.13 -4.54
N PHE A 141 -13.31 5.72 -5.57
CA PHE A 141 -12.10 6.52 -5.46
C PHE A 141 -12.35 8.02 -5.22
N ASN A 142 -13.61 8.40 -4.98
CA ASN A 142 -14.07 9.78 -4.85
C ASN A 142 -13.79 10.62 -6.11
N CYS A 143 -13.91 10.01 -7.29
CA CYS A 143 -13.86 10.73 -8.55
C CYS A 143 -15.28 11.15 -8.94
N GLU A 144 -15.59 12.45 -8.78
CA GLU A 144 -16.92 13.01 -9.06
C GLU A 144 -17.14 13.33 -10.55
N THR A 145 -16.08 13.26 -11.37
CA THR A 145 -16.12 13.59 -12.79
C THR A 145 -16.11 12.34 -13.66
N VAL A 146 -17.03 12.28 -14.62
CA VAL A 146 -17.04 11.23 -15.66
C VAL A 146 -16.05 11.61 -16.77
N PRO A 147 -14.96 10.86 -16.96
CA PRO A 147 -13.97 11.16 -17.98
C PRO A 147 -14.53 10.95 -19.39
N LYS A 148 -14.18 11.85 -20.32
CA LYS A 148 -14.34 11.56 -21.76
C LYS A 148 -13.32 10.50 -22.16
N ALA A 149 -13.59 9.76 -23.24
CA ALA A 149 -12.72 8.67 -23.72
C ALA A 149 -11.21 9.05 -23.82
N LYS A 150 -10.90 10.27 -24.27
CA LYS A 150 -9.52 10.76 -24.40
C LYS A 150 -8.83 11.06 -23.07
N GLN A 151 -9.59 11.21 -21.99
CA GLN A 151 -9.13 11.62 -20.66
C GLN A 151 -9.09 10.45 -19.67
N VAL A 152 -9.57 9.27 -20.05
CA VAL A 152 -9.65 8.10 -19.15
C VAL A 152 -8.30 7.76 -18.56
N LYS A 153 -7.24 7.72 -19.39
CA LYS A 153 -5.89 7.41 -18.92
C LYS A 153 -5.43 8.42 -17.86
N ASP A 154 -5.64 9.71 -18.11
CA ASP A 154 -5.23 10.78 -17.21
C ASP A 154 -5.97 10.65 -15.87
N VAL A 155 -7.28 10.44 -15.89
CA VAL A 155 -8.08 10.25 -14.66
C VAL A 155 -7.65 9.00 -13.89
N VAL A 156 -7.36 7.89 -14.59
CA VAL A 156 -6.83 6.68 -13.93
C VAL A 156 -5.48 6.94 -13.28
N LEU A 157 -4.59 7.68 -13.95
CA LEU A 157 -3.29 8.06 -13.39
C LEU A 157 -3.43 9.02 -12.20
N GLU A 158 -4.35 9.98 -12.25
CA GLU A 158 -4.66 10.90 -11.15
C GLU A 158 -5.18 10.14 -9.92
N ILE A 159 -6.09 9.18 -10.12
CA ILE A 159 -6.58 8.30 -9.05
C ILE A 159 -5.43 7.47 -8.48
N ALA A 160 -4.64 6.82 -9.34
CA ALA A 160 -3.51 6.02 -8.90
C ALA A 160 -2.50 6.85 -8.09
N HIS A 161 -2.19 8.06 -8.56
CA HIS A 161 -1.29 8.99 -7.88
C HIS A 161 -1.81 9.38 -6.49
N LYS A 162 -3.09 9.74 -6.40
CA LYS A 162 -3.75 10.04 -5.12
C LYS A 162 -3.64 8.85 -4.15
N GLU A 163 -4.01 7.65 -4.59
CA GLU A 163 -4.09 6.47 -3.72
C GLU A 163 -2.71 5.95 -3.31
N PHE A 164 -1.70 6.00 -4.19
CA PHE A 164 -0.40 5.36 -3.97
C PHE A 164 0.67 6.31 -3.46
N ILE A 165 0.53 7.60 -3.71
CA ILE A 165 1.57 8.59 -3.41
C ILE A 165 1.03 9.61 -2.41
N GLN A 166 -0.06 10.30 -2.73
CA GLN A 166 -0.56 11.40 -1.89
C GLN A 166 -1.13 10.90 -0.56
N THR A 167 -1.99 9.88 -0.58
CA THR A 167 -2.62 9.33 0.64
C THR A 167 -1.57 8.75 1.58
N PRO A 168 -0.64 7.89 1.13
CA PRO A 168 0.39 7.35 2.02
C PRO A 168 1.39 8.38 2.51
N ARG A 169 1.52 9.55 1.86
CA ARG A 169 2.46 10.61 2.25
C ARG A 169 2.25 11.09 3.69
N TYR A 170 1.01 11.14 4.17
CA TYR A 170 0.74 11.46 5.58
C TYR A 170 1.50 10.52 6.53
N ILE A 171 1.60 9.23 6.20
CA ILE A 171 2.27 8.21 7.01
C ILE A 171 3.80 8.37 6.94
N VAL A 172 4.32 8.79 5.78
CA VAL A 172 5.76 8.93 5.51
C VAL A 172 6.33 10.22 6.11
N ASP A 173 5.60 11.32 6.02
CA ASP A 173 6.02 12.64 6.53
C ASP A 173 5.75 12.83 8.04
N SER A 174 5.11 11.83 8.69
CA SER A 174 4.77 11.79 10.13
C SER A 174 5.96 11.55 11.04
#